data_AF-T0Z9A3-F1
#
_entry.id   AF-T0Z9A3-F1
#
_cell.length_a   1.000
_cell.length_b   1.000
_cell.length_c   1.000
_cell.angle_alpha   90.00
_cell.angle_beta   90.00
_cell.angle_gamma   90.00
#
_symmetry.space_group_name_H-M   'P 1'
#
loop_
_entity.id
_entity.type
_entity.pdbx_description
1 polymer ?
#
loop_
_entity_poly.entity_id
_entity_poly.type
_entity_poly.pdbx_seq_one_letter_code
_entity_poly.pdbx_strand_id
1 'polypeptide(L)'
;MMATQLGVLCVSGTQERIQMAAMVAATAAATGTGVTVFLSMNALGYFIRGDTRTPPAEGEIGRLMAQKNVPPFRQLFEQAKELGGARLYACSMALDVLG
;
A
#
# COMPACT_ATOMS: atom_id res chain seq x y z
N MET A 1 14.57 -22.19 9.21
CA MET A 1 14.36 -21.34 8.02
C MET A 1 14.81 -19.94 8.35
N MET A 2 15.66 -19.31 7.54
CA MET A 2 15.99 -17.89 7.70
C MET A 2 14.73 -17.08 7.40
N ALA A 3 14.29 -16.24 8.33
CA ALA A 3 13.14 -15.37 8.14
C ALA A 3 13.52 -14.25 7.17
N THR A 4 13.10 -14.37 5.91
CA THR A 4 13.27 -13.31 4.90
C THR A 4 12.51 -12.05 5.34
N GLN A 5 13.11 -10.88 5.15
CA GLN A 5 12.50 -9.58 5.44
C GLN A 5 12.31 -8.79 4.15
N LEU A 6 11.18 -8.11 4.02
CA LEU A 6 10.83 -7.26 2.89
C LEU A 6 10.49 -5.85 3.37
N GLY A 7 11.23 -4.86 2.86
CA GLY A 7 10.90 -3.45 2.99
C GLY A 7 10.20 -2.92 1.72
N VAL A 8 9.04 -2.29 1.87
CA VAL A 8 8.30 -1.66 0.77
C VAL A 8 8.22 -0.15 1.02
N LEU A 9 8.83 0.64 0.14
CA LEU A 9 8.69 2.10 0.12
C LEU A 9 7.51 2.46 -0.78
N CYS A 10 6.41 2.92 -0.19
CA CYS A 10 5.23 3.36 -0.93
C CYS A 10 5.19 4.88 -0.94
N VAL A 11 5.67 5.47 -2.05
CA VAL A 11 5.83 6.93 -2.21
C VAL A 11 4.98 7.52 -3.34
N SER A 12 4.65 6.70 -4.35
CA SER A 12 3.95 7.15 -5.55
C SER A 12 2.44 7.27 -5.29
N GLY A 13 1.85 8.36 -5.77
CA GLY A 13 0.43 8.67 -5.57
C GLY A 13 -0.51 8.17 -6.66
N THR A 14 -0.10 7.18 -7.47
CA THR A 14 -0.91 6.61 -8.57
C THR A 14 -1.48 5.25 -8.17
N GLN A 15 -2.65 4.91 -8.73
CA GLN A 15 -3.43 3.73 -8.37
C GLN A 15 -2.62 2.43 -8.51
N GLU A 16 -1.94 2.24 -9.64
CA GLU A 16 -1.19 1.03 -9.96
C GLU A 16 -0.01 0.83 -9.02
N ARG A 17 0.69 1.93 -8.66
CA ARG A 17 1.86 1.86 -7.78
C ARG A 17 1.48 1.50 -6.36
N ILE A 18 0.43 2.12 -5.83
CA ILE A 18 -0.09 1.81 -4.49
C ILE A 18 -0.65 0.39 -4.46
N GLN A 19 -1.40 -0.01 -5.49
CA GLN A 19 -1.91 -1.37 -5.63
C GLN A 19 -0.78 -2.39 -5.65
N MET A 20 0.26 -2.18 -6.45
CA MET A 20 1.39 -3.10 -6.55
C MET A 20 2.12 -3.24 -5.21
N ALA A 21 2.34 -2.14 -4.51
CA ALA A 21 2.93 -2.16 -3.17
C ALA A 21 2.09 -3.02 -2.19
N ALA A 22 0.76 -2.89 -2.26
CA ALA A 22 -0.15 -3.67 -1.43
C ALA A 22 -0.17 -5.16 -1.80
N MET A 23 -0.19 -5.50 -3.09
CA MET A 23 -0.15 -6.88 -3.59
C MET A 23 1.14 -7.59 -3.18
N VAL A 24 2.28 -6.91 -3.33
CA VAL A 24 3.60 -7.44 -2.93
C VAL A 24 3.65 -7.66 -1.42
N ALA A 25 3.18 -6.69 -0.63
CA ALA A 25 3.13 -6.82 0.83
C ALA A 25 2.22 -7.99 1.26
N ALA A 26 1.03 -8.11 0.69
CA ALA A 26 0.08 -9.19 1.02
C ALA A 26 0.63 -10.57 0.65
N THR A 27 1.21 -10.71 -0.55
CA THR A 27 1.77 -11.99 -1.03
C THR A 27 2.97 -12.41 -0.18
N ALA A 28 3.87 -11.48 0.13
CA ALA A 28 5.03 -11.76 0.98
C ALA A 28 4.60 -12.14 2.41
N ALA A 29 3.65 -11.41 2.98
CA ALA A 29 3.11 -11.69 4.31
C ALA A 29 2.43 -13.08 4.36
N ALA A 30 1.61 -13.42 3.37
CA ALA A 30 0.93 -14.72 3.27
C ALA A 30 1.88 -15.92 3.13
N THR A 31 3.12 -15.69 2.70
CA THR A 31 4.16 -16.71 2.55
C THR A 31 5.15 -16.76 3.73
N GLY A 32 4.85 -16.03 4.81
CA GLY A 32 5.67 -16.02 6.03
C GLY A 32 6.89 -15.10 5.99
N THR A 33 7.00 -14.21 4.99
CA THR A 33 8.03 -13.16 4.95
C THR A 33 7.66 -12.03 5.90
N GLY A 34 8.61 -11.55 6.70
CA GLY A 34 8.39 -10.37 7.53
C GLY A 34 8.31 -9.11 6.67
N VAL A 35 7.18 -8.41 6.68
CA VAL A 35 6.95 -7.24 5.81
C VAL A 35 6.91 -5.95 6.62
N THR A 36 7.67 -4.96 6.17
CA THR A 36 7.56 -3.56 6.63
C THR A 36 7.24 -2.67 5.43
N VAL A 37 6.18 -1.88 5.54
CA VAL A 37 5.75 -0.90 4.55
C VAL A 37 5.92 0.49 5.14
N PHE A 38 6.60 1.37 4.42
CA PHE A 38 6.76 2.77 4.79
C PHE A 38 6.01 3.65 3.79
N LEU A 39 4.95 4.30 4.28
CA LEU A 39 4.06 5.18 3.53
C LEU A 39 4.57 6.61 3.62
N SER A 40 4.86 7.24 2.48
CA SER A 40 5.40 8.59 2.43
C SER A 40 4.95 9.34 1.18
N MET A 41 5.38 10.59 1.06
CA MET A 41 5.18 11.43 -0.12
C MET A 41 3.71 11.43 -0.59
N ASN A 42 3.48 11.23 -1.89
CA ASN A 42 2.17 11.32 -2.52
C ASN A 42 1.25 10.15 -2.19
N ALA A 43 1.77 9.05 -1.65
CA ALA A 43 0.96 7.89 -1.28
C ALA A 43 0.24 8.11 0.06
N LEU A 44 0.88 8.80 1.01
CA LEU A 44 0.44 8.86 2.41
C LEU A 44 -0.96 9.45 2.58
N GLY A 45 -1.32 10.47 1.79
CA GLY A 45 -2.64 11.11 1.86
C GLY A 45 -3.79 10.12 1.74
N TYR A 46 -3.64 9.08 0.90
CA TYR A 46 -4.64 8.04 0.70
C TYR A 46 -4.69 7.01 1.84
N PHE A 47 -4.04 7.23 2.97
CA PHE A 47 -4.15 6.40 4.17
C PHE A 47 -4.67 7.18 5.37
N ILE A 48 -4.87 8.49 5.23
CA ILE A 48 -5.46 9.33 6.27
C ILE A 48 -6.93 8.95 6.48
N ARG A 49 -7.34 8.90 7.75
CA ARG A 49 -8.72 8.56 8.13
C ARG A 49 -9.67 9.64 7.57
N GLY A 50 -10.73 9.19 6.90
CA GLY A 50 -11.70 10.09 6.27
C GLY A 50 -11.34 10.53 4.86
N ASP A 51 -10.14 10.19 4.34
CA ASP A 51 -9.80 10.45 2.95
C ASP A 51 -10.61 9.52 2.02
N THR A 52 -11.42 10.13 1.16
CA THR A 52 -12.27 9.45 0.16
C THR A 52 -11.76 9.61 -1.27
N ARG A 53 -10.57 10.19 -1.47
CA ARG A 53 -10.00 10.39 -2.80
C ARG A 53 -9.53 9.05 -3.35
N THR A 54 -9.71 8.88 -4.65
CA THR A 54 -9.15 7.76 -5.40
C THR A 54 -7.85 8.21 -6.06
N PRO A 55 -6.75 7.46 -5.92
CA PRO A 55 -5.53 7.74 -6.67
C PRO A 55 -5.80 7.75 -8.18
N PRO A 56 -5.21 8.67 -8.95
CA PRO A 56 -5.32 8.66 -10.40
C PRO A 56 -4.64 7.42 -10.99
N ALA A 57 -5.17 6.94 -12.11
CA ALA A 57 -4.51 5.92 -12.92
C ALA A 57 -3.29 6.49 -13.65
N GLU A 58 -2.18 5.76 -13.63
CA GLU A 58 -0.95 6.06 -14.37
C GLU A 58 -1.01 5.53 -15.82
N GLY A 59 -1.78 4.48 -16.07
CA GLY A 59 -1.88 3.81 -17.37
C GLY A 59 -3.15 3.00 -17.58
N GLU A 60 -3.12 2.12 -18.59
CA GLU A 60 -4.27 1.32 -19.01
C GLU A 60 -4.77 0.40 -17.90
N ILE A 61 -3.85 -0.23 -17.15
CA ILE A 61 -4.21 -1.12 -16.06
C ILE A 61 -5.02 -0.37 -14.99
N GLY A 62 -4.58 0.79 -14.50
CA GLY A 62 -5.34 1.55 -13.50
C GLY A 62 -6.72 1.98 -14.00
N ARG A 63 -6.83 2.34 -15.29
CA ARG A 63 -8.13 2.63 -15.91
C ARG A 63 -9.06 1.41 -15.92
N LEU A 64 -8.54 0.24 -16.25
CA LEU A 64 -9.30 -1.01 -16.25
C LEU A 64 -9.63 -1.48 -14.83
N MET A 65 -8.76 -1.22 -13.86
CA MET A 65 -8.99 -1.57 -12.45
C MET A 65 -10.26 -0.89 -11.93
N ALA A 66 -10.45 0.40 -12.24
CA ALA A 66 -11.66 1.13 -11.85
C ALA A 66 -12.96 0.52 -12.42
N GLN A 67 -12.85 -0.27 -13.49
CA GLN A 67 -14.00 -0.94 -14.14
C GLN A 67 -14.19 -2.39 -13.68
N LYS A 68 -13.16 -3.03 -13.11
CA LYS A 68 -13.09 -4.49 -12.94
C LYS A 68 -13.23 -5.03 -11.50
N ASN A 69 -13.81 -4.29 -10.55
CA ASN A 69 -14.03 -4.75 -9.16
C ASN A 69 -12.79 -5.40 -8.51
N VAL A 70 -11.61 -4.85 -8.79
CA VAL A 70 -10.36 -5.33 -8.18
C VAL A 70 -10.35 -4.99 -6.69
N PRO A 71 -9.81 -5.87 -5.82
CA PRO A 71 -9.70 -5.57 -4.40
C PRO A 71 -8.98 -4.24 -4.16
N PRO A 72 -9.54 -3.33 -3.33
CA PRO A 72 -8.89 -2.07 -2.99
C PRO A 72 -7.53 -2.30 -2.33
N PHE A 73 -6.53 -1.48 -2.66
CA PHE A 73 -5.20 -1.56 -2.04
C PHE A 73 -5.24 -1.52 -0.50
N ARG A 74 -6.21 -0.80 0.09
CA ARG A 74 -6.39 -0.74 1.55
C ARG A 74 -6.71 -2.12 2.14
N GLN A 75 -7.58 -2.88 1.48
CA GLN A 75 -7.95 -4.24 1.89
C GLN A 75 -6.75 -5.19 1.78
N LEU A 76 -5.93 -5.05 0.74
CA LEU A 76 -4.71 -5.88 0.60
C LEU A 76 -3.68 -5.57 1.70
N PHE A 77 -3.49 -4.30 2.06
CA PHE A 77 -2.64 -3.95 3.19
C PHE A 77 -3.19 -4.45 4.54
N GLU A 78 -4.50 -4.41 4.73
CA GLU A 78 -5.16 -4.98 5.89
C GLU A 78 -4.92 -6.50 5.98
N GLN A 79 -5.11 -7.22 4.87
CA GLN A 79 -4.78 -8.64 4.77
C GLN A 79 -3.30 -8.91 5.09
N ALA A 80 -2.38 -8.08 4.61
CA ALA A 80 -0.96 -8.23 4.93
C ALA A 80 -0.69 -8.11 6.45
N LYS A 81 -1.40 -7.21 7.14
CA LYS A 81 -1.32 -7.06 8.60
C LYS A 81 -1.92 -8.26 9.33
N GLU A 82 -3.12 -8.66 8.96
CA GLU A 82 -3.89 -9.71 9.66
C GLU A 82 -3.30 -11.10 9.45
N LEU A 83 -2.90 -11.44 8.23
CA LEU A 83 -2.48 -12.79 7.87
C LEU A 83 -0.99 -13.06 8.11
N GLY A 84 -0.13 -12.04 7.96
CA GLY A 84 1.33 -12.22 8.07
C GLY A 84 2.04 -11.21 8.96
N GLY A 85 1.30 -10.40 9.73
CA GLY A 85 1.88 -9.48 10.71
C GLY A 85 2.67 -8.32 10.10
N ALA A 86 2.35 -7.90 8.88
CA ALA A 86 3.02 -6.77 8.24
C ALA A 86 2.91 -5.49 9.10
N ARG A 87 3.98 -4.68 9.12
CA ARG A 87 4.02 -3.40 9.83
C ARG A 87 3.94 -2.25 8.83
N LEU A 88 2.96 -1.37 9.00
CA LEU A 88 2.80 -0.16 8.19
C LEU A 88 3.18 1.05 9.02
N TYR A 89 4.10 1.86 8.52
CA TYR A 89 4.54 3.10 9.15
C TYR A 89 4.24 4.30 8.26
N ALA A 90 3.77 5.38 8.86
CA ALA A 90 3.59 6.67 8.19
C ALA A 90 4.85 7.53 8.39
N CYS A 91 5.27 8.20 7.32
CA CYS A 91 6.36 9.18 7.38
C CYS A 91 5.90 10.43 8.15
N SER A 92 6.56 10.71 9.28
CA SER A 92 6.24 11.88 10.12
C SER A 92 6.31 13.19 9.35
N MET A 93 7.41 13.42 8.61
CA MET A 93 7.58 14.63 7.81
C MET A 93 6.43 14.80 6.79
N ALA A 94 5.96 13.73 6.17
CA ALA A 94 4.87 13.82 5.20
C ALA A 94 3.51 14.04 5.86
N LEU A 95 3.29 13.54 7.09
CA LEU A 95 2.13 13.92 7.91
C LEU A 95 2.18 15.41 8.23
N ASP A 96 3.31 15.92 8.71
CA ASP A 96 3.48 17.34 9.06
C ASP A 96 3.20 18.27 7.86
N VAL A 97 3.56 17.84 6.64
CA VAL A 97 3.29 18.58 5.40
C VAL A 97 1.81 18.54 5.01
N LEU A 98 1.08 17.46 5.30
CA LEU A 98 -0.34 17.33 4.98
C LEU A 98 -1.25 18.11 5.95
N GLY A 99 -0.73 18.46 7.14
CA GLY A 99 -1.47 19.12 8.22
C GLY A 99 -2.29 18.15 9.05
#